data_AF-A0A7L4GPK3-F1
#
_entry.id   AF-A0A7L4GPK3-F1
#
_cell.length_a   1.000
_cell.length_b   1.000
_cell.length_c   1.000
_cell.angle_alpha   90.00
_cell.angle_beta   90.00
_cell.angle_gamma   90.00
#
_symmetry.space_group_name_H-M   'P 1'
#
loop_
_entity.id
_entity.type
_entity.pdbx_description
1 polymer ?
#
loop_
_entity_poly.entity_id
_entity_poly.type
_entity_poly.pdbx_seq_one_letter_code
_entity_poly.pdbx_strand_id
1 'polypeptide(L)'
;TGPAAAMARRRLRGRSGEAAGSASGPAFSPRPRREMAAGPAPPLLPPAGETGGGPPVSPAAASQRDPRVQCCSRRGLSEVMALCAPFVRALAQGQPGGPAAAGDAVWNFETAVRENVTVNGQPWEEASDDPKLQSGSSLKILEDQLDELIVETATKRKQCPKKILMHAIQTMKGEQEMLKLYQPVVTPEEIRSQPSQDAYFADLKQVTEMVSKQISGAMKSLPALIERAEGFSQALTWQPTLELCKLRKEVFAGCKAKEENNVQDFLSPGEVTPTDTDTSKNSCVLLKRKKPATSPERRRYPLRRRKITLST
;
A
#
# COMPACT_ATOMS: atom_id res chain seq x y z
N THR A 1 -21.18 39.46 -74.88
CA THR A 1 -20.46 38.42 -75.64
C THR A 1 -19.69 37.54 -74.67
N GLY A 2 -20.26 36.39 -74.28
CA GLY A 2 -19.47 35.24 -73.81
C GLY A 2 -18.74 34.57 -74.99
N PRO A 3 -17.97 33.48 -74.81
CA PRO A 3 -18.33 32.25 -74.06
C PRO A 3 -17.26 31.85 -73.02
N ALA A 4 -17.52 31.06 -71.97
CA ALA A 4 -18.07 29.71 -71.79
C ALA A 4 -17.08 28.54 -72.03
N ALA A 5 -16.92 27.76 -70.94
CA ALA A 5 -16.79 26.29 -70.86
C ALA A 5 -15.53 25.57 -71.38
N ALA A 6 -14.96 24.68 -70.54
CA ALA A 6 -14.96 23.23 -70.81
C ALA A 6 -14.47 22.39 -69.61
N MET A 7 -15.33 21.48 -69.17
CA MET A 7 -15.03 20.24 -68.44
C MET A 7 -14.01 19.36 -69.19
N ALA A 8 -13.23 18.56 -68.46
CA ALA A 8 -12.85 17.22 -68.91
C ALA A 8 -12.70 16.25 -67.72
N ARG A 9 -13.68 15.36 -67.58
CA ARG A 9 -13.59 14.07 -66.86
C ARG A 9 -13.09 13.00 -67.83
N ARG A 10 -12.18 12.11 -67.39
CA ARG A 10 -12.02 10.70 -67.83
C ARG A 10 -10.99 10.07 -66.87
N ARG A 11 -11.32 9.20 -65.91
CA ARG A 11 -11.82 7.80 -65.93
C ARG A 11 -10.98 6.81 -66.75
N LEU A 12 -10.25 5.98 -65.97
CA LEU A 12 -10.17 4.50 -65.96
C LEU A 12 -9.33 3.74 -67.01
N ARG A 13 -8.29 3.08 -66.50
CA ARG A 13 -7.95 1.63 -66.62
C ARG A 13 -6.72 1.40 -65.72
N GLY A 14 -6.58 0.39 -64.87
CA GLY A 14 -7.19 -0.95 -64.79
C GLY A 14 -6.07 -1.99 -64.89
N ARG A 15 -6.13 -3.05 -64.05
CA ARG A 15 -5.23 -4.23 -63.89
C ARG A 15 -4.06 -4.05 -62.90
N SER A 16 -3.68 -5.01 -62.05
CA SER A 16 -4.10 -6.40 -61.76
C SER A 16 -3.16 -6.98 -60.68
N GLY A 17 -3.58 -8.03 -59.96
CA GLY A 17 -2.74 -8.94 -59.15
C GLY A 17 -2.84 -8.65 -57.64
N GLU A 18 -3.46 -9.53 -56.84
CA GLU A 18 -2.82 -10.67 -56.14
C GLU A 18 -1.82 -10.20 -55.08
N ALA A 19 -1.63 -10.80 -53.90
CA ALA A 19 -2.33 -11.74 -53.05
C ALA A 19 -1.58 -11.66 -51.70
N ALA A 20 -2.19 -12.17 -50.64
CA ALA A 20 -1.68 -12.46 -49.30
C ALA A 20 -0.18 -12.21 -48.98
N GLY A 21 0.05 -11.54 -47.85
CA GLY A 21 1.36 -11.51 -47.21
C GLY A 21 1.35 -10.80 -45.86
N SER A 22 1.10 -11.55 -44.79
CA SER A 22 1.35 -11.15 -43.41
C SER A 22 2.75 -10.59 -43.22
N ALA A 23 2.89 -9.41 -42.62
CA ALA A 23 4.12 -8.93 -42.00
C ALA A 23 3.69 -8.17 -40.73
N SER A 24 3.67 -8.86 -39.59
CA SER A 24 4.76 -8.85 -38.60
C SER A 24 5.21 -7.42 -38.29
N GLY A 25 4.67 -6.87 -37.19
CA GLY A 25 5.03 -5.56 -36.67
C GLY A 25 6.50 -5.49 -36.24
N PRO A 26 7.09 -4.29 -36.19
CA PRO A 26 8.50 -4.14 -35.85
C PRO A 26 8.75 -4.61 -34.42
N ALA A 27 9.64 -5.58 -34.30
CA ALA A 27 10.17 -6.08 -33.04
C ALA A 27 10.80 -4.93 -32.25
N PHE A 28 10.36 -4.79 -31.00
CA PHE A 28 11.04 -3.97 -30.00
C PHE A 28 12.49 -4.45 -29.86
N SER A 29 13.44 -3.62 -30.25
CA SER A 29 14.85 -3.85 -29.95
C SER A 29 15.05 -3.78 -28.43
N PRO A 30 15.63 -4.81 -27.78
CA PRO A 30 16.03 -4.69 -26.38
C PRO A 30 17.19 -3.70 -26.28
N ARG A 31 17.01 -2.67 -25.44
CA ARG A 31 18.06 -1.71 -25.10
C ARG A 31 19.30 -2.44 -24.59
N PRO A 32 20.52 -1.99 -24.96
CA PRO A 32 21.74 -2.51 -24.35
C PRO A 32 21.71 -2.22 -22.84
N ARG A 33 21.89 -3.30 -22.08
CA ARG A 33 22.00 -3.31 -20.62
C ARG A 33 23.14 -2.39 -20.23
N ARG A 34 22.81 -1.34 -19.48
CA ARG A 34 23.76 -0.43 -18.83
C ARG A 34 24.64 -1.26 -17.90
N GLU A 35 25.85 -1.59 -18.36
CA GLU A 35 26.87 -2.24 -17.57
C GLU A 35 27.32 -1.23 -16.51
N MET A 36 26.96 -1.50 -15.26
CA MET A 36 27.43 -0.72 -14.13
C MET A 36 28.91 -1.04 -13.95
N ALA A 37 29.72 0.01 -13.84
CA ALA A 37 31.14 -0.05 -13.54
C ALA A 37 31.43 -1.06 -12.43
N ALA A 38 32.16 -2.11 -12.77
CA ALA A 38 32.85 -2.92 -11.78
C ALA A 38 33.97 -2.04 -11.20
N GLY A 39 33.84 -1.67 -9.92
CA GLY A 39 34.94 -1.08 -9.17
C GLY A 39 36.16 -2.01 -9.18
N PRO A 40 37.37 -1.48 -9.00
CA PRO A 40 38.58 -2.28 -9.06
C PRO A 40 38.55 -3.34 -7.95
N ALA A 41 38.81 -4.59 -8.35
CA ALA A 41 38.93 -5.72 -7.45
C ALA A 41 40.04 -5.48 -6.41
N PRO A 42 39.87 -5.90 -5.15
CA PRO A 42 40.91 -5.79 -4.14
C PRO A 42 42.08 -6.73 -4.51
N PRO A 43 43.34 -6.34 -4.24
CA PRO A 43 44.50 -7.17 -4.58
C PRO A 43 44.50 -8.45 -3.74
N LEU A 44 44.73 -9.57 -4.43
CA LEU A 44 44.93 -10.90 -3.85
C LEU A 44 46.16 -10.90 -2.93
N LEU A 45 45.96 -11.34 -1.69
CA LEU A 45 47.03 -11.66 -0.73
C LEU A 45 47.87 -12.84 -1.26
N PRO A 46 49.21 -12.83 -1.11
CA PRO A 46 50.04 -14.02 -1.33
C PRO A 46 49.93 -14.98 -0.13
N PRO A 47 50.13 -16.30 -0.33
CA PRO A 47 50.02 -17.28 0.75
C PRO A 47 51.20 -17.19 1.71
N ALA A 48 50.87 -17.42 2.99
CA ALA A 48 51.83 -17.56 4.08
C ALA A 48 52.70 -18.82 3.87
N GLY A 49 54.02 -18.64 3.93
CA GLY A 49 55.03 -19.68 4.01
C GLY A 49 56.12 -19.22 4.98
N GLU A 50 56.46 -20.13 5.90
CA GLU A 50 57.07 -19.87 7.20
C GLU A 50 58.58 -19.59 7.20
N THR A 51 59.02 -19.02 8.33
CA THR A 51 60.34 -19.11 8.99
C THR A 51 61.57 -18.41 8.40
N GLY A 52 62.06 -17.42 9.16
CA GLY A 52 63.47 -17.37 9.56
C GLY A 52 64.30 -16.18 9.09
N GLY A 53 64.53 -15.22 9.98
CA GLY A 53 65.81 -14.49 10.08
C GLY A 53 65.85 -13.03 9.60
N GLY A 54 65.82 -12.10 10.57
CA GLY A 54 66.39 -10.74 10.45
C GLY A 54 65.42 -9.66 9.94
N PRO A 55 65.49 -8.42 10.48
CA PRO A 55 64.64 -7.34 10.02
C PRO A 55 65.04 -6.95 8.58
N PRO A 56 64.10 -6.92 7.61
CA PRO A 56 64.36 -6.16 6.41
C PRO A 56 64.26 -4.68 6.80
N VAL A 57 65.40 -3.99 6.79
CA VAL A 57 65.40 -2.54 6.62
C VAL A 57 64.73 -2.28 5.27
N SER A 58 63.42 -2.01 5.31
CA SER A 58 62.72 -1.44 4.18
C SER A 58 63.38 -0.10 3.88
N PRO A 59 63.94 0.14 2.67
CA PRO A 59 64.01 1.52 2.23
C PRO A 59 62.54 1.94 2.12
N ALA A 60 62.14 2.90 2.94
CA ALA A 60 60.88 3.59 2.75
C ALA A 60 60.71 3.84 1.25
N ALA A 61 59.58 3.42 0.69
CA ALA A 61 59.10 3.95 -0.56
C ALA A 61 58.84 5.44 -0.33
N ALA A 62 59.91 6.23 -0.28
CA ALA A 62 59.85 7.63 -0.54
C ALA A 62 59.26 7.69 -1.94
N SER A 63 57.98 8.07 -2.03
CA SER A 63 57.44 8.62 -3.26
C SER A 63 58.46 9.67 -3.67
N GLN A 64 59.29 9.33 -4.66
CA GLN A 64 60.45 10.11 -5.03
C GLN A 64 59.87 11.41 -5.56
N ARG A 65 59.82 12.43 -4.69
CA ARG A 65 59.27 13.73 -5.07
C ARG A 65 60.14 14.21 -6.20
N ASP A 66 59.49 14.61 -7.29
CA ASP A 66 60.18 15.20 -8.40
C ASP A 66 61.03 16.38 -7.87
N PRO A 67 62.37 16.34 -7.99
CA PRO A 67 63.22 17.39 -7.46
C PRO A 67 63.08 18.70 -8.27
N ARG A 68 62.44 18.65 -9.43
CA ARG A 68 62.20 19.79 -10.31
C ARG A 68 61.24 20.79 -9.67
N VAL A 69 61.47 22.07 -9.94
CA VAL A 69 60.63 23.16 -9.40
C VAL A 69 59.26 23.12 -10.07
N GLN A 70 58.20 23.10 -9.27
CA GLN A 70 56.82 23.15 -9.78
C GLN A 70 56.41 24.58 -10.12
N CYS A 71 55.96 24.75 -11.36
CA CYS A 71 55.43 25.99 -11.91
C CYS A 71 53.97 25.79 -12.33
N CYS A 72 53.15 26.82 -12.16
CA CYS A 72 51.72 26.76 -12.53
C CYS A 72 51.45 27.29 -13.95
N SER A 73 52.40 28.02 -14.54
CA SER A 73 52.25 28.64 -15.86
C SER A 73 53.54 28.53 -16.66
N ARG A 74 53.48 27.82 -17.79
CA ARG A 74 54.56 27.74 -18.77
C ARG A 74 54.86 29.12 -19.36
N ARG A 75 53.81 29.91 -19.66
CA ARG A 75 53.94 31.28 -20.19
C ARG A 75 54.70 32.19 -19.22
N GLY A 76 54.27 32.23 -17.96
CA GLY A 76 54.89 33.11 -16.97
C GLY A 76 56.37 32.77 -16.76
N LEU A 77 56.72 31.48 -16.77
CA LEU A 77 58.10 31.05 -16.68
C LEU A 77 58.92 31.45 -17.93
N SER A 78 58.37 31.29 -19.13
CA SER A 78 59.00 31.78 -20.37
C SER A 78 59.25 33.30 -20.35
N GLU A 79 58.32 34.09 -19.80
CA GLU A 79 58.49 35.54 -19.67
C GLU A 79 59.64 35.89 -18.70
N VAL A 80 59.74 35.19 -17.57
CA VAL A 80 60.85 35.35 -16.62
C VAL A 80 62.19 34.97 -17.27
N MET A 81 62.24 33.87 -18.02
CA MET A 81 63.45 33.46 -18.76
C MET A 81 63.88 34.53 -19.77
N ALA A 82 62.91 35.16 -20.47
CA ALA A 82 63.19 36.25 -21.39
C ALA A 82 63.75 37.51 -20.68
N LEU A 83 63.27 37.82 -19.47
CA LEU A 83 63.83 38.90 -18.64
C LEU A 83 65.25 38.59 -18.15
N CYS A 84 65.60 37.32 -17.97
CA CYS A 84 66.95 36.89 -17.59
C CYS A 84 67.95 36.94 -18.76
N ALA A 85 67.48 36.85 -20.02
CA ALA A 85 68.32 36.75 -21.20
C ALA A 85 69.35 37.90 -21.38
N PRO A 86 69.05 39.19 -21.11
CA PRO A 86 70.03 40.27 -21.18
C PRO A 86 71.22 40.08 -20.23
N PHE A 87 70.99 39.53 -19.03
CA PHE A 87 72.06 39.26 -18.05
C PHE A 87 72.98 38.14 -18.52
N VAL A 88 72.40 37.07 -19.07
CA VAL A 88 73.16 35.95 -19.65
C VAL A 88 74.00 36.42 -20.84
N ARG A 89 73.44 37.29 -21.69
CA ARG A 89 74.18 37.89 -22.82
C ARG A 89 75.32 38.81 -22.35
N ALA A 90 75.11 39.60 -21.29
CA ALA A 90 76.16 40.45 -20.72
C ALA A 90 77.33 39.62 -20.15
N LEU A 91 77.03 38.48 -19.50
CA LEU A 91 78.05 37.56 -19.00
C LEU A 91 78.87 36.91 -20.13
N ALA A 92 78.22 36.59 -21.25
CA ALA A 92 78.88 35.97 -22.40
C ALA A 92 79.85 36.92 -23.14
N GLN A 93 79.67 38.25 -23.04
CA GLN A 93 80.57 39.24 -23.66
C GLN A 93 81.99 39.24 -23.07
N GLY A 94 82.14 38.79 -21.82
CA GLY A 94 83.45 38.64 -21.16
C GLY A 94 84.18 37.33 -21.50
N GLN A 95 83.58 36.45 -22.31
CA GLN A 95 84.14 35.14 -22.65
C GLN A 95 84.82 35.14 -24.03
N PRO A 96 85.89 34.35 -24.22
CA PRO A 96 86.52 34.18 -25.53
C PRO A 96 85.56 33.42 -26.46
N GLY A 97 84.98 34.11 -27.44
CA GLY A 97 83.98 33.52 -28.34
C GLY A 97 83.06 34.52 -29.06
N GLY A 98 83.10 35.80 -28.68
CA GLY A 98 82.37 36.87 -29.37
C GLY A 98 80.84 36.69 -29.34
N PRO A 99 80.09 37.30 -30.27
CA PRO A 99 78.62 37.32 -30.23
C PRO A 99 77.96 35.95 -30.48
N ALA A 100 78.66 34.99 -31.10
CA ALA A 100 78.17 33.63 -31.31
C ALA A 100 78.01 32.87 -29.97
N ALA A 101 78.97 33.05 -29.05
CA ALA A 101 78.93 32.44 -27.71
C ALA A 101 77.76 32.94 -26.85
N ALA A 102 77.24 34.15 -27.13
CA ALA A 102 76.09 34.70 -26.41
C ALA A 102 74.77 34.01 -26.77
N GLY A 103 74.62 33.54 -28.01
CA GLY A 103 73.44 32.77 -28.43
C GLY A 103 73.42 31.39 -27.76
N ASP A 104 74.55 30.69 -27.79
CA ASP A 104 74.70 29.37 -27.17
C ASP A 104 74.53 29.44 -25.65
N ALA A 105 75.04 30.49 -24.99
CA ALA A 105 74.86 30.69 -23.56
C ALA A 105 73.39 30.87 -23.16
N VAL A 106 72.61 31.63 -23.93
CA VAL A 106 71.17 31.81 -23.69
C VAL A 106 70.42 30.51 -23.93
N TRP A 107 70.73 29.80 -25.02
CA TRP A 107 70.12 28.50 -25.32
C TRP A 107 70.39 27.46 -24.22
N ASN A 108 71.63 27.35 -23.75
CA ASN A 108 72.02 26.42 -22.69
C ASN A 108 71.36 26.78 -21.36
N PHE A 109 71.31 28.07 -21.02
CA PHE A 109 70.59 28.55 -19.84
C PHE A 109 69.11 28.17 -19.90
N GLU A 110 68.44 28.47 -21.01
CA GLU A 110 67.02 28.19 -21.13
C GLU A 110 66.73 26.69 -21.09
N THR A 111 67.56 25.88 -21.74
CA THR A 111 67.43 24.42 -21.74
C THR A 111 67.64 23.84 -20.34
N ALA A 112 68.65 24.32 -19.61
CA ALA A 112 68.88 23.92 -18.22
C ALA A 112 67.68 24.29 -17.33
N VAL A 113 67.06 25.45 -17.53
CA VAL A 113 65.84 25.82 -16.79
C VAL A 113 64.69 24.88 -17.17
N ARG A 114 64.46 24.59 -18.46
CA ARG A 114 63.39 23.69 -18.94
C ARG A 114 63.49 22.27 -18.37
N GLU A 115 64.70 21.74 -18.24
CA GLU A 115 64.94 20.40 -17.69
C GLU A 115 64.72 20.32 -16.17
N ASN A 116 64.87 21.44 -15.45
CA ASN A 116 64.80 21.50 -13.99
C ASN A 116 63.46 21.97 -13.43
N VAL A 117 62.44 22.12 -14.29
CA VAL A 117 61.10 22.59 -13.92
C VAL A 117 60.03 21.61 -14.38
N THR A 118 58.89 21.63 -13.69
CA THR A 118 57.66 20.99 -14.15
C THR A 118 56.53 22.00 -14.18
N VAL A 119 55.66 21.91 -15.18
CA VAL A 119 54.46 22.75 -15.25
C VAL A 119 53.25 21.88 -14.93
N ASN A 120 52.55 22.19 -13.83
CA ASN A 120 51.44 21.38 -13.29
C ASN A 120 51.80 19.89 -13.11
N GLY A 121 53.05 19.60 -12.72
CA GLY A 121 53.54 18.24 -12.51
C GLY A 121 53.84 17.46 -13.81
N GLN A 122 53.84 18.12 -14.97
CA GLN A 122 54.29 17.56 -16.24
C GLN A 122 55.65 18.13 -16.64
N PRO A 123 56.51 17.35 -17.34
CA PRO A 123 57.71 17.87 -17.99
C PRO A 123 57.41 19.03 -18.94
N TRP A 124 58.41 19.86 -19.22
CA TRP A 124 58.25 21.08 -20.01
C TRP A 124 57.66 20.84 -21.42
N GLU A 125 58.05 19.75 -22.07
CA GLU A 125 57.65 19.37 -23.43
C GLU A 125 56.20 18.87 -23.50
N GLU A 126 55.74 18.21 -22.44
CA GLU A 126 54.41 17.60 -22.33
C GLU A 126 53.38 18.59 -21.77
N ALA A 127 53.85 19.60 -21.04
CA ALA A 127 53.02 20.68 -20.55
C ALA A 127 52.46 21.49 -21.72
N SER A 128 51.14 21.53 -21.84
CA SER A 128 50.48 22.27 -22.92
C SER A 128 50.86 23.75 -22.91
N ASP A 129 51.13 24.28 -24.09
CA ASP A 129 51.22 25.72 -24.27
C ASP A 129 49.85 26.36 -24.02
N ASP A 130 49.89 27.51 -23.37
CA ASP A 130 48.71 28.27 -22.91
C ASP A 130 47.64 28.35 -24.03
N PRO A 131 46.41 27.86 -23.79
CA PRO A 131 45.41 27.56 -24.83
C PRO A 131 44.99 28.75 -25.71
N LYS A 132 45.40 29.96 -25.35
CA LYS A 132 44.94 31.22 -25.92
C LYS A 132 45.16 31.37 -27.44
N LEU A 133 46.16 30.72 -28.02
CA LEU A 133 46.44 30.81 -29.47
C LEU A 133 45.72 29.76 -30.32
N GLN A 134 45.39 28.58 -29.75
CA GLN A 134 44.56 27.57 -30.42
C GLN A 134 43.06 27.75 -30.14
N SER A 135 42.71 28.64 -29.19
CA SER A 135 41.34 28.88 -28.74
C SER A 135 40.46 29.63 -29.75
N GLY A 136 41.01 30.43 -30.66
CA GLY A 136 40.18 31.29 -31.52
C GLY A 136 39.23 30.52 -32.45
N SER A 137 39.74 29.50 -33.14
CA SER A 137 38.93 28.65 -34.03
C SER A 137 38.17 27.56 -33.28
N SER A 138 38.78 26.97 -32.24
CA SER A 138 38.15 25.92 -31.44
C SER A 138 37.00 26.45 -30.57
N LEU A 139 37.10 27.67 -30.04
CA LEU A 139 36.03 28.31 -29.27
C LEU A 139 34.83 28.60 -30.15
N LYS A 140 35.04 29.10 -31.38
CA LYS A 140 33.94 29.34 -32.32
C LYS A 140 33.20 28.05 -32.70
N ILE A 141 33.94 26.97 -32.98
CA ILE A 141 33.35 25.66 -33.25
C ILE A 141 32.53 25.16 -32.05
N LEU A 142 33.04 25.37 -30.83
CA LEU A 142 32.33 24.98 -29.61
C LEU A 142 31.07 25.83 -29.37
N GLU A 143 31.15 27.13 -29.66
CA GLU A 143 30.02 28.06 -29.58
C GLU A 143 28.92 27.68 -30.56
N ASP A 144 29.27 27.40 -31.82
CA ASP A 144 28.31 26.95 -32.84
C ASP A 144 27.62 25.64 -32.44
N GLN A 145 28.36 24.67 -31.88
CA GLN A 145 27.79 23.42 -31.35
C GLN A 145 26.87 23.66 -30.15
N LEU A 146 27.24 24.58 -29.27
CA LEU A 146 26.43 24.93 -28.11
C LEU A 146 25.10 25.55 -28.56
N ASP A 147 25.13 26.47 -29.53
CA ASP A 147 23.93 27.09 -30.08
C ASP A 147 23.00 26.07 -30.76
N GLU A 148 23.56 25.13 -31.51
CA GLU A 148 22.81 24.03 -32.11
C GLU A 148 22.08 23.21 -31.03
N LEU A 149 22.78 22.83 -29.96
CA LEU A 149 22.20 22.07 -28.84
C LEU A 149 21.16 22.87 -28.06
N ILE A 150 21.36 24.18 -27.87
CA ILE A 150 20.39 25.06 -27.21
C ILE A 150 19.10 25.12 -28.03
N VAL A 151 19.20 25.32 -29.35
CA VAL A 151 18.05 25.38 -30.26
C VAL A 151 17.35 24.03 -30.32
N GLU A 152 18.07 22.91 -30.46
CA GLU A 152 17.47 21.58 -30.45
C GLU A 152 16.74 21.34 -29.12
N THR A 153 17.39 21.61 -28.00
CA THR A 153 16.79 21.40 -26.69
C THR A 153 15.55 22.27 -26.49
N ALA A 154 15.59 23.54 -26.88
CA ALA A 154 14.44 24.45 -26.80
C ALA A 154 13.28 23.97 -27.69
N THR A 155 13.57 23.53 -28.91
CA THR A 155 12.54 23.00 -29.82
C THR A 155 11.94 21.70 -29.30
N LYS A 156 12.74 20.77 -28.74
CA LYS A 156 12.24 19.54 -28.10
C LYS A 156 11.37 19.88 -26.89
N ARG A 157 11.80 20.77 -26.00
CA ARG A 157 11.00 21.23 -24.84
C ARG A 157 9.66 21.83 -25.27
N LYS A 158 9.61 22.53 -26.41
CA LYS A 158 8.36 23.13 -26.95
C LYS A 158 7.45 22.12 -27.66
N GLN A 159 8.01 21.21 -28.46
CA GLN A 159 7.24 20.34 -29.36
C GLN A 159 6.94 18.96 -28.79
N CYS A 160 7.90 18.35 -28.08
CA CYS A 160 7.76 16.97 -27.59
C CYS A 160 6.57 16.79 -26.64
N PRO A 161 6.32 17.66 -25.65
CA PRO A 161 5.15 17.52 -24.77
C PRO A 161 3.83 17.51 -25.54
N LYS A 162 3.72 18.31 -26.60
CA LYS A 162 2.52 18.37 -27.45
C LYS A 162 2.30 17.08 -28.22
N LYS A 163 3.36 16.50 -28.78
CA LYS A 163 3.31 15.21 -29.50
C LYS A 163 2.99 14.06 -28.55
N ILE A 164 3.63 14.01 -27.39
CA ILE A 164 3.37 13.01 -26.35
C ILE A 164 1.91 13.09 -25.89
N LEU A 165 1.42 14.31 -25.60
CA LEU A 165 0.03 14.52 -25.19
C LEU A 165 -0.96 14.01 -26.24
N MET A 166 -0.73 14.33 -27.52
CA MET A 166 -1.57 13.84 -28.62
C MET A 166 -1.64 12.32 -28.66
N HIS A 167 -0.49 11.64 -28.60
CA HIS A 167 -0.44 10.17 -28.60
C HIS A 167 -1.08 9.57 -27.35
N ALA A 168 -0.82 10.13 -26.17
CA ALA A 168 -1.44 9.69 -24.92
C ALA A 168 -2.97 9.79 -24.98
N ILE A 169 -3.51 10.91 -25.47
CA ILE A 169 -4.96 11.09 -25.66
C ILE A 169 -5.51 10.05 -26.65
N GLN A 170 -4.81 9.80 -27.76
CA GLN A 170 -5.25 8.82 -28.76
C GLN A 170 -5.28 7.40 -28.18
N THR A 171 -4.24 7.02 -27.42
CA THR A 171 -4.17 5.71 -26.76
C THR A 171 -5.25 5.57 -25.71
N MET A 172 -5.43 6.57 -24.83
CA MET A 172 -6.48 6.52 -23.80
C MET A 172 -7.88 6.42 -24.39
N LYS A 173 -8.16 7.14 -25.49
CA LYS A 173 -9.42 7.00 -26.22
C LYS A 173 -9.56 5.60 -26.82
N GLY A 174 -8.51 5.05 -27.43
CA GLY A 174 -8.52 3.69 -27.96
C GLY A 174 -8.80 2.63 -26.89
N GLU A 175 -8.15 2.74 -25.73
CA GLU A 175 -8.40 1.87 -24.57
C GLU A 175 -9.83 2.00 -24.06
N GLN A 176 -10.38 3.22 -24.01
CA GLN A 176 -11.76 3.45 -23.64
C GLN A 176 -12.75 2.83 -24.64
N GLU A 177 -12.50 2.95 -25.95
CA GLU A 177 -13.34 2.29 -26.96
C GLU A 177 -13.26 0.77 -26.85
N MET A 178 -12.06 0.20 -26.62
CA MET A 178 -11.90 -1.22 -26.37
C MET A 178 -12.68 -1.67 -25.12
N LEU A 179 -12.68 -0.86 -24.05
CA LEU A 179 -13.45 -1.14 -22.85
C LEU A 179 -14.96 -1.09 -23.09
N LYS A 180 -15.46 -0.26 -24.00
CA LYS A 180 -16.90 -0.27 -24.38
C LYS A 180 -17.31 -1.57 -25.06
N LEU A 181 -16.40 -2.21 -25.79
CA LEU A 181 -16.65 -3.52 -26.40
C LEU A 181 -16.63 -4.66 -25.36
N TYR A 182 -16.16 -4.40 -24.14
CA TYR A 182 -16.15 -5.37 -23.07
C TYR A 182 -17.56 -5.53 -22.49
N GLN A 183 -18.26 -6.57 -22.91
CA GLN A 183 -19.48 -7.02 -22.26
C GLN A 183 -19.09 -7.88 -21.04
N PRO A 184 -19.59 -7.58 -19.82
CA PRO A 184 -19.28 -8.41 -18.65
C PRO A 184 -19.80 -9.83 -18.89
N VAL A 185 -18.86 -10.77 -19.04
CA VAL A 185 -19.12 -12.18 -19.40
C VAL A 185 -19.79 -12.96 -18.25
N VAL A 186 -19.89 -12.38 -17.05
CA VAL A 186 -20.50 -13.05 -15.90
C VAL A 186 -21.77 -12.34 -15.52
N THR A 187 -22.89 -12.82 -16.04
CA THR A 187 -24.20 -12.61 -15.40
C THR A 187 -24.13 -13.27 -14.03
N PRO A 188 -24.36 -12.54 -12.92
CA PRO A 188 -24.38 -13.14 -11.59
C PRO A 188 -25.45 -14.23 -11.57
N GLU A 189 -25.02 -15.46 -11.31
CA GLU A 189 -25.91 -16.61 -11.21
C GLU A 189 -26.81 -16.40 -9.99
N GLU A 190 -28.11 -16.30 -10.23
CA GLU A 190 -29.10 -16.00 -9.20
C GLU A 190 -29.25 -17.25 -8.31
N ILE A 191 -28.68 -17.20 -7.11
CA ILE A 191 -28.75 -18.29 -6.12
C ILE A 191 -30.21 -18.43 -5.69
N ARG A 192 -30.93 -19.39 -6.29
CA ARG A 192 -32.30 -19.70 -5.91
C ARG A 192 -32.31 -20.27 -4.49
N SER A 193 -33.07 -19.63 -3.60
CA SER A 193 -33.37 -20.16 -2.26
C SER A 193 -34.17 -21.47 -2.37
N GLN A 194 -33.73 -22.48 -1.62
CA GLN A 194 -34.26 -23.84 -1.62
C GLN A 194 -35.77 -23.87 -1.29
N PRO A 195 -36.62 -24.51 -2.11
CA PRO A 195 -38.06 -24.54 -1.85
C PRO A 195 -38.45 -25.66 -0.87
N SER A 196 -39.52 -25.39 -0.09
CA SER A 196 -40.26 -26.25 0.86
C SER A 196 -39.74 -26.34 2.30
N GLN A 197 -39.84 -25.23 3.05
CA GLN A 197 -39.92 -25.27 4.52
C GLN A 197 -41.34 -25.51 5.04
N ASP A 198 -42.34 -25.52 4.15
CA ASP A 198 -43.75 -25.50 4.53
C ASP A 198 -44.21 -26.79 5.19
N ALA A 199 -43.70 -27.96 4.75
CA ALA A 199 -44.01 -29.24 5.38
C ALA A 199 -43.42 -29.34 6.80
N TYR A 200 -42.20 -28.84 6.99
CA TYR A 200 -41.57 -28.77 8.31
C TYR A 200 -42.32 -27.81 9.25
N PHE A 201 -42.77 -26.66 8.72
CA PHE A 201 -43.53 -25.69 9.50
C PHE A 201 -44.92 -26.22 9.90
N ALA A 202 -45.57 -26.99 9.02
CA ALA A 202 -46.85 -27.63 9.30
C ALA A 202 -46.74 -28.69 10.40
N ASP A 203 -45.72 -29.55 10.36
CA ASP A 203 -45.46 -30.56 11.39
C ASP A 203 -45.16 -29.90 12.75
N LEU A 204 -44.27 -28.89 12.77
CA LEU A 204 -43.94 -28.15 13.98
C LEU A 204 -45.18 -27.48 14.60
N LYS A 205 -46.07 -26.92 13.76
CA LYS A 205 -47.33 -26.33 14.20
C LYS A 205 -48.25 -27.39 14.83
N GLN A 206 -48.38 -28.56 14.20
CA GLN A 206 -49.19 -29.65 14.73
C GLN A 206 -48.67 -30.15 16.09
N VAL A 207 -47.36 -30.37 16.20
CA VAL A 207 -46.72 -30.78 17.46
C VAL A 207 -46.97 -29.74 18.55
N THR A 208 -46.80 -28.46 18.24
CA THR A 208 -47.03 -27.37 19.20
C THR A 208 -48.49 -27.32 19.66
N GLU A 209 -49.45 -27.51 18.75
CA GLU A 209 -50.88 -27.54 19.09
C GLU A 209 -51.25 -28.73 19.99
N MET A 210 -50.70 -29.91 19.70
CA MET A 210 -50.91 -31.10 20.53
C MET A 210 -50.37 -30.90 21.94
N VAL A 211 -49.14 -30.40 22.07
CA VAL A 211 -48.52 -30.10 23.36
C VAL A 211 -49.33 -29.05 24.13
N SER A 212 -49.81 -28.00 23.45
CA SER A 212 -50.67 -26.99 24.07
C SER A 212 -51.98 -27.58 24.60
N LYS A 213 -52.61 -28.52 23.88
CA LYS A 213 -53.84 -29.20 24.34
C LYS A 213 -53.56 -30.07 25.55
N GLN A 214 -52.43 -30.79 25.57
CA GLN A 214 -52.01 -31.59 26.72
C GLN A 214 -51.77 -30.73 27.96
N ILE A 215 -51.06 -29.60 27.81
CA ILE A 215 -50.82 -28.66 28.91
C ILE A 215 -52.15 -28.09 29.42
N SER A 216 -53.05 -27.67 28.53
CA SER A 216 -54.37 -27.17 28.94
C SER A 216 -55.20 -28.23 29.67
N GLY A 217 -55.18 -29.48 29.19
CA GLY A 217 -55.84 -30.61 29.86
C GLY A 217 -55.27 -30.87 31.25
N ALA A 218 -53.95 -30.88 31.38
CA ALA A 218 -53.26 -31.03 32.67
C ALA A 218 -53.60 -29.87 33.62
N MET A 219 -53.61 -28.63 33.13
CA MET A 219 -53.98 -27.46 33.93
C MET A 219 -55.44 -27.49 34.41
N LYS A 220 -56.35 -28.11 33.64
CA LYS A 220 -57.75 -28.28 34.05
C LYS A 220 -57.95 -29.40 35.06
N SER A 221 -57.15 -30.47 35.00
CA SER A 221 -57.29 -31.62 35.91
C SER A 221 -56.51 -31.47 37.23
N LEU A 222 -55.48 -30.64 37.23
CA LEU A 222 -54.61 -30.43 38.40
C LEU A 222 -55.37 -29.89 39.63
N PRO A 223 -56.30 -28.91 39.54
CA PRO A 223 -57.08 -28.44 40.69
C PRO A 223 -57.89 -29.56 41.36
N ALA A 224 -58.56 -30.40 40.58
CA ALA A 224 -59.34 -31.53 41.12
C ALA A 224 -58.45 -32.60 41.80
N LEU A 225 -57.18 -32.72 41.40
CA LEU A 225 -56.22 -33.57 42.10
C LEU A 225 -55.77 -32.95 43.42
N ILE A 226 -55.54 -31.63 43.45
CA ILE A 226 -55.23 -30.88 44.68
C ILE A 226 -56.40 -31.02 45.68
N GLU A 227 -57.64 -30.77 45.25
CA GLU A 227 -58.82 -30.88 46.12
C GLU A 227 -58.95 -32.28 46.74
N ARG A 228 -58.71 -33.34 45.95
CA ARG A 228 -58.71 -34.71 46.48
C ARG A 228 -57.59 -34.93 47.50
N ALA A 229 -56.39 -34.42 47.24
CA ALA A 229 -55.27 -34.54 48.18
C ALA A 229 -55.52 -33.77 49.49
N GLU A 230 -56.14 -32.59 49.41
CA GLU A 230 -56.58 -31.80 50.57
C GLU A 230 -57.70 -32.51 51.35
N GLY A 231 -58.66 -33.14 50.66
CA GLY A 231 -59.69 -33.96 51.30
C GLY A 231 -59.08 -35.12 52.10
N PHE A 232 -58.09 -35.82 51.54
CA PHE A 232 -57.36 -36.87 52.26
C PHE A 232 -56.55 -36.31 53.44
N SER A 233 -55.89 -35.17 53.30
CA SER A 233 -55.11 -34.57 54.39
C SER A 233 -55.99 -34.15 55.57
N GLN A 234 -57.19 -33.63 55.31
CA GLN A 234 -58.19 -33.34 56.36
C GLN A 234 -58.63 -34.61 57.09
N ALA A 235 -58.97 -35.69 56.36
CA ALA A 235 -59.36 -36.96 56.97
C ALA A 235 -58.27 -37.53 57.91
N LEU A 236 -57.01 -37.48 57.47
CA LEU A 236 -55.88 -37.89 58.30
C LEU A 236 -55.68 -36.99 59.53
N THR A 237 -56.01 -35.69 59.43
CA THR A 237 -55.95 -34.75 60.56
C THR A 237 -57.00 -35.06 61.63
N TRP A 238 -58.17 -35.59 61.24
CA TRP A 238 -59.23 -35.99 62.19
C TRP A 238 -58.94 -37.32 62.90
N GLN A 239 -58.00 -38.13 62.41
CA GLN A 239 -57.71 -39.45 62.96
C GLN A 239 -57.29 -39.42 64.45
N PRO A 240 -56.35 -38.56 64.90
CA PRO A 240 -56.00 -38.46 66.32
C PRO A 240 -57.16 -37.98 67.20
N THR A 241 -58.00 -37.08 66.68
CA THR A 241 -59.19 -36.58 67.39
C THR A 241 -60.22 -37.68 67.59
N LEU A 242 -60.42 -38.55 66.59
CA LEU A 242 -61.30 -39.71 66.69
C LEU A 242 -60.76 -40.73 67.70
N GLU A 243 -59.46 -40.99 67.71
CA GLU A 243 -58.84 -41.88 68.70
C GLU A 243 -58.92 -41.30 70.13
N LEU A 244 -58.68 -39.99 70.29
CA LEU A 244 -58.87 -39.31 71.59
C LEU A 244 -60.33 -39.39 72.06
N CYS A 245 -61.30 -39.23 71.15
CA CYS A 245 -62.72 -39.39 71.45
C CYS A 245 -63.06 -40.84 71.85
N LYS A 246 -62.45 -41.86 71.21
CA LYS A 246 -62.59 -43.27 71.62
C LYS A 246 -62.02 -43.49 73.02
N LEU A 247 -60.80 -43.02 73.29
CA LEU A 247 -60.18 -43.10 74.61
C LEU A 247 -61.04 -42.41 75.68
N ARG A 248 -61.54 -41.21 75.41
CA ARG A 248 -62.41 -40.47 76.34
C ARG A 248 -63.70 -41.25 76.58
N LYS A 249 -64.34 -41.81 75.54
CA LYS A 249 -65.49 -42.71 75.72
C LYS A 249 -65.13 -43.93 76.57
N GLU A 250 -63.96 -44.53 76.40
CA GLU A 250 -63.54 -45.70 77.16
C GLU A 250 -63.26 -45.38 78.64
N VAL A 251 -62.54 -44.27 78.92
CA VAL A 251 -62.26 -43.79 80.28
C VAL A 251 -63.54 -43.41 81.03
N PHE A 252 -64.49 -42.76 80.35
CA PHE A 252 -65.76 -42.35 80.96
C PHE A 252 -66.87 -43.43 80.91
N ALA A 253 -66.78 -44.44 80.04
CA ALA A 253 -67.70 -45.59 80.04
C ALA A 253 -67.45 -46.56 81.21
N GLY A 254 -66.27 -46.48 81.87
CA GLY A 254 -65.95 -47.17 83.11
C GLY A 254 -66.54 -46.53 84.38
N CYS A 255 -67.11 -45.32 84.30
CA CYS A 255 -67.72 -44.63 85.44
C CYS A 255 -69.25 -44.69 85.34
N LYS A 256 -69.82 -45.85 85.69
CA LYS A 256 -71.26 -45.97 85.92
C LYS A 256 -71.62 -45.33 87.27
N ALA A 257 -71.83 -44.02 87.28
CA ALA A 257 -72.58 -43.33 88.31
C ALA A 257 -73.81 -42.68 87.68
N LYS A 258 -74.92 -42.78 88.40
CA LYS A 258 -76.29 -42.49 87.99
C LYS A 258 -76.50 -41.03 87.52
N GLU A 259 -77.65 -40.88 86.84
CA GLU A 259 -78.58 -39.76 86.98
C GLU A 259 -78.65 -38.72 85.84
N GLU A 260 -79.84 -38.16 85.75
CA GLU A 260 -80.61 -37.68 84.60
C GLU A 260 -80.23 -36.28 84.09
N ASN A 261 -81.00 -35.82 83.09
CA ASN A 261 -81.14 -34.47 82.50
C ASN A 261 -80.49 -34.31 81.10
N ASN A 262 -81.25 -34.31 79.99
CA ASN A 262 -82.13 -33.25 79.46
C ASN A 262 -81.39 -31.95 79.10
N VAL A 263 -81.10 -31.75 77.81
CA VAL A 263 -81.14 -30.48 77.02
C VAL A 263 -81.12 -30.92 75.53
N GLN A 264 -82.24 -30.93 74.80
CA GLN A 264 -82.89 -29.86 74.05
C GLN A 264 -82.07 -29.29 72.86
N ASP A 265 -82.57 -29.59 71.65
CA ASP A 265 -82.62 -28.88 70.37
C ASP A 265 -81.65 -27.72 70.05
N PHE A 266 -81.25 -27.58 68.78
CA PHE A 266 -81.81 -26.57 67.87
C PHE A 266 -81.20 -26.65 66.45
N LEU A 267 -82.10 -26.54 65.47
CA LEU A 267 -81.90 -26.41 64.03
C LEU A 267 -81.32 -25.03 63.66
N SER A 268 -80.46 -24.94 62.63
CA SER A 268 -80.82 -24.37 61.30
C SER A 268 -79.62 -24.10 60.37
N PRO A 269 -79.85 -24.06 59.03
CA PRO A 269 -78.85 -24.07 57.98
C PRO A 269 -78.61 -22.69 57.32
N GLY A 270 -77.50 -22.53 56.60
CA GLY A 270 -77.19 -21.32 55.83
C GLY A 270 -76.52 -21.65 54.49
N GLU A 271 -77.32 -21.58 53.43
CA GLU A 271 -76.97 -21.64 52.01
C GLU A 271 -76.67 -20.22 51.50
N VAL A 272 -75.58 -19.99 50.74
CA VAL A 272 -75.47 -19.02 49.63
C VAL A 272 -74.26 -19.39 48.74
N THR A 273 -74.48 -19.47 47.42
CA THR A 273 -73.50 -19.76 46.35
C THR A 273 -73.01 -18.45 45.66
N PRO A 274 -72.13 -18.47 44.63
CA PRO A 274 -70.79 -17.87 44.61
C PRO A 274 -70.64 -16.60 43.74
N THR A 275 -69.48 -15.94 43.70
CA THR A 275 -69.19 -14.86 42.72
C THR A 275 -67.70 -14.73 42.34
N ASP A 276 -67.52 -14.76 41.01
CA ASP A 276 -66.53 -14.18 40.09
C ASP A 276 -65.00 -14.20 40.26
N THR A 277 -64.41 -14.75 39.19
CA THR A 277 -63.14 -14.48 38.50
C THR A 277 -62.68 -13.02 38.49
N ASP A 278 -61.37 -12.79 38.58
CA ASP A 278 -60.77 -11.65 37.88
C ASP A 278 -59.31 -11.82 37.44
N THR A 279 -58.98 -11.07 36.39
CA THR A 279 -58.01 -11.37 35.33
C THR A 279 -56.84 -10.39 35.30
N SER A 280 -55.61 -10.91 35.13
CA SER A 280 -54.45 -10.29 34.44
C SER A 280 -53.77 -9.02 34.99
N LYS A 281 -52.42 -9.00 34.93
CA LYS A 281 -51.65 -8.16 33.99
C LYS A 281 -50.14 -8.39 34.13
N ASN A 282 -49.54 -8.90 33.05
CA ASN A 282 -48.11 -8.87 32.78
C ASN A 282 -47.75 -7.57 32.06
N SER A 283 -46.84 -6.76 32.59
CA SER A 283 -46.27 -5.61 31.87
C SER A 283 -44.83 -5.92 31.43
N CYS A 284 -44.67 -6.42 30.22
CA CYS A 284 -43.39 -6.54 29.54
C CYS A 284 -43.01 -5.18 28.94
N VAL A 285 -42.16 -4.42 29.62
CA VAL A 285 -41.64 -3.13 29.12
C VAL A 285 -40.42 -3.39 28.23
N LEU A 286 -40.61 -3.22 26.92
CA LEU A 286 -39.53 -3.17 25.92
C LEU A 286 -38.72 -1.88 26.08
N LEU A 287 -37.67 -1.91 26.91
CA LEU A 287 -36.70 -0.82 26.98
C LEU A 287 -35.81 -0.83 25.73
N LYS A 288 -36.08 0.09 24.79
CA LYS A 288 -35.17 0.47 23.72
C LYS A 288 -33.88 1.04 24.34
N ARG A 289 -32.84 0.22 24.41
CA ARG A 289 -31.49 0.63 24.83
C ARG A 289 -30.90 1.59 23.79
N LYS A 290 -30.92 2.90 24.05
CA LYS A 290 -30.07 3.86 23.32
C LYS A 290 -28.61 3.53 23.65
N LYS A 291 -27.84 3.03 22.67
CA LYS A 291 -26.39 2.81 22.80
C LYS A 291 -25.66 4.17 22.72
N PRO A 292 -24.67 4.43 23.59
CA PRO A 292 -23.88 5.66 23.57
C PRO A 292 -23.04 5.78 22.29
N ALA A 293 -22.76 7.02 21.88
CA ALA A 293 -22.11 7.39 20.61
C ALA A 293 -20.67 6.85 20.44
N THR A 294 -20.11 6.21 21.46
CA THR A 294 -18.70 5.82 21.57
C THR A 294 -18.49 4.31 21.52
N SER A 295 -19.38 3.52 20.90
CA SER A 295 -19.11 2.10 20.71
C SER A 295 -18.04 1.85 19.63
N PRO A 296 -17.07 0.93 19.87
CA PRO A 296 -15.98 0.65 18.94
C PRO A 296 -16.43 0.06 17.59
N GLU A 297 -17.63 -0.52 17.51
CA GLU A 297 -18.23 -1.04 16.27
C GLU A 297 -18.50 0.06 15.22
N ARG A 298 -18.76 1.30 15.65
CA ARG A 298 -19.09 2.42 14.73
C ARG A 298 -17.86 3.01 14.02
N ARG A 299 -16.64 2.65 14.44
CA ARG A 299 -15.38 3.01 13.74
C ARG A 299 -15.14 2.17 12.48
N ARG A 300 -15.63 0.93 12.44
CA ARG A 300 -15.38 0.02 11.31
C ARG A 300 -16.36 0.21 10.15
N TYR A 301 -17.54 0.80 10.40
CA TYR A 301 -18.53 1.08 9.36
C TYR A 301 -19.24 2.41 9.60
N PRO A 302 -18.79 3.52 8.98
CA PRO A 302 -19.47 4.81 9.07
C PRO A 302 -20.82 4.74 8.32
N LEU A 303 -21.93 4.69 9.06
CA LEU A 303 -23.27 4.78 8.48
C LEU A 303 -23.45 6.16 7.82
N ARG A 304 -23.43 6.21 6.49
CA ARG A 304 -23.79 7.42 5.74
C ARG A 304 -25.28 7.70 5.95
N ARG A 305 -25.59 8.85 6.56
CA ARG A 305 -26.98 9.32 6.68
C ARG A 305 -27.52 9.62 5.29
N ARG A 306 -28.45 8.80 4.78
CA ARG A 306 -29.26 9.17 3.61
C ARG A 306 -30.21 10.29 4.04
N LYS A 307 -30.04 11.49 3.48
CA LYS A 307 -31.07 12.54 3.53
C LYS A 307 -32.16 12.14 2.54
N ILE A 308 -33.33 11.78 3.06
CA ILE A 308 -34.54 11.65 2.24
C ILE A 308 -35.23 13.00 2.32
N THR A 309 -35.22 13.74 1.21
CA THR A 309 -36.06 14.94 1.05
C THR A 309 -37.44 14.45 0.66
N LEU A 310 -38.40 14.55 1.57
CA LEU A 310 -39.82 14.40 1.25
C LEU A 310 -40.30 15.78 0.80
N SER A 311 -40.63 15.92 -0.49
CA SER A 311 -41.40 17.05 -0.99
C SER A 311 -42.80 16.96 -0.38
N THR A 312 -43.21 18.03 0.30
CA THR A 312 -44.57 18.22 0.81
C THR A 312 -45.48 18.67 -0.33
#